data_AF-A0A0W0RT77-F1
#
_entry.id   AF-A0A0W0RT77-F1
#
_cell.length_a   1.000
_cell.length_b   1.000
_cell.length_c   1.000
_cell.angle_alpha   90.00
_cell.angle_beta   90.00
_cell.angle_gamma   90.00
#
_symmetry.space_group_name_H-M   'P 1'
#
loop_
_entity.id
_entity.type
_entity.pdbx_description
1 polymer ?
#
loop_
_entity_poly.entity_id
_entity_poly.type
_entity_poly.pdbx_seq_one_letter_code
_entity_poly.pdbx_strand_id
1 'polypeptide(L)'
;MIYLSIPVGMVFRKVTTEAKIRDCFVDPKGGTVIELQDLVKEALRNNTGRKNRIEIEKGFTIYLNTPPNTDESFLTYVPNHNGKYPTAVEPKIISGKRVQKYDPKSHTRYGSFWHQHMFLTVEQEVEIEDKMLEQRENRRHSGNSPNAT
;
A
#
# COMPACT_ATOMS: atom_id res chain seq x y z
N MET A 1 6.58 7.25 2.43
CA MET A 1 6.96 5.98 3.10
C MET A 1 6.67 4.88 2.11
N ILE A 2 7.53 3.88 2.01
CA ILE A 2 7.37 2.70 1.14
C ILE A 2 7.49 1.43 1.99
N TYR A 3 7.11 0.30 1.42
CA TYR A 3 7.18 -1.01 2.08
C TYR A 3 8.01 -1.93 1.22
N LEU A 4 8.99 -2.59 1.83
CA LEU A 4 9.85 -3.56 1.15
C LEU A 4 9.47 -4.95 1.62
N SER A 5 9.24 -5.88 0.71
CA SER A 5 9.22 -7.30 1.11
C SER A 5 10.62 -7.69 1.58
N ILE A 6 10.68 -8.58 2.56
CA ILE A 6 11.95 -9.06 3.10
C ILE A 6 12.30 -10.35 2.35
N PRO A 7 13.48 -10.42 1.68
CA PRO A 7 13.93 -11.66 1.06
C PRO A 7 13.96 -12.82 2.04
N VAL A 8 13.68 -14.03 1.56
CA VAL A 8 13.60 -15.22 2.41
C VAL A 8 14.93 -15.45 3.14
N GLY A 9 14.85 -15.58 4.47
CA GLY A 9 16.01 -15.84 5.32
C GLY A 9 16.90 -14.62 5.60
N MET A 10 16.58 -13.43 5.08
CA MET A 10 17.35 -12.22 5.33
C MET A 10 16.76 -11.37 6.46
N VAL A 11 17.62 -10.55 7.07
CA VAL A 11 17.24 -9.56 8.08
C VAL A 11 17.73 -8.17 7.70
N PHE A 12 16.95 -7.16 8.06
CA PHE A 12 17.38 -5.78 7.88
C PHE A 12 18.45 -5.41 8.91
N ARG A 13 19.57 -4.82 8.46
CA ARG A 13 20.60 -4.26 9.33
C ARG A 13 21.17 -2.97 8.73
N LYS A 14 21.49 -2.02 9.62
CA LYS A 14 22.35 -0.89 9.27
C LYS A 14 23.80 -1.33 9.38
N VAL A 15 24.53 -1.28 8.28
CA VAL A 15 25.94 -1.66 8.22
C VAL A 15 26.77 -0.39 8.09
N THR A 16 27.77 -0.26 8.95
CA THR A 16 28.73 0.85 8.89
C THR A 16 30.00 0.34 8.21
N THR A 17 30.25 0.79 6.99
CA THR A 17 31.46 0.43 6.23
C THR A 17 32.26 1.70 5.99
N GLU A 18 33.52 1.73 6.45
CA GLU A 18 34.52 2.76 6.10
C GLU A 18 33.97 4.20 6.05
N ALA A 19 33.34 4.63 7.16
CA ALA A 19 32.74 5.95 7.38
C ALA A 19 31.38 6.26 6.70
N LYS A 20 30.73 5.28 6.05
CA LYS A 20 29.35 5.44 5.53
C LYS A 20 28.42 4.40 6.15
N ILE A 21 27.28 4.87 6.65
CA ILE A 21 26.17 4.01 7.07
C ILE A 21 25.41 3.61 5.80
N ARG A 22 25.02 2.33 5.70
CA ARG A 22 24.17 1.80 4.63
C ARG A 22 23.06 0.96 5.24
N ASP A 23 21.91 0.95 4.58
CA ASP A 23 20.81 0.07 4.98
C ASP A 23 20.82 -1.16 4.08
N CYS A 24 20.90 -2.34 4.69
CA CYS A 24 21.10 -3.58 3.96
C CYS A 24 20.14 -4.69 4.43
N PHE A 25 19.79 -5.59 3.52
CA PHE A 25 19.36 -6.93 3.90
C PHE A 25 20.59 -7.83 3.98
N VAL A 26 20.74 -8.52 5.11
CA VAL A 26 21.89 -9.37 5.40
C VAL A 26 21.39 -10.76 5.72
N ASP A 27 22.02 -11.77 5.11
CA ASP A 27 21.84 -13.16 5.55
C ASP A 27 22.54 -13.36 6.91
N PRO A 28 21.82 -13.77 7.97
CA PRO A 28 22.43 -14.07 9.27
C PRO A 28 23.51 -15.16 9.21
N LYS A 29 23.52 -16.01 8.18
CA LYS A 29 24.55 -17.05 7.97
C LYS A 29 25.81 -16.54 7.27
N GLY A 30 25.86 -15.25 6.91
CA GLY A 30 27.09 -14.58 6.46
C GLY A 30 27.40 -14.69 4.96
N GLY A 31 26.43 -15.04 4.11
CA GLY A 31 26.64 -15.18 2.67
C GLY A 31 26.42 -13.89 1.87
N THR A 32 25.19 -13.36 1.92
CA THR A 32 24.74 -12.36 0.94
C THR A 32 24.31 -11.07 1.62
N VAL A 33 24.79 -9.94 1.10
CA VAL A 33 24.39 -8.60 1.52
C VAL A 33 23.74 -7.88 0.34
N ILE A 34 22.52 -7.39 0.53
CA ILE A 34 21.79 -6.61 -0.46
C ILE A 34 21.69 -5.18 0.05
N GLU A 35 22.37 -4.26 -0.62
CA GLU A 35 22.32 -2.83 -0.30
C GLU A 35 21.05 -2.19 -0.86
N LEU A 36 20.32 -1.46 -0.02
CA LEU A 36 19.01 -0.92 -0.39
C LEU A 36 19.08 0.41 -1.13
N GLN A 37 20.08 1.25 -0.86
CA GLN A 37 20.11 2.63 -1.37
C GLN A 37 20.06 2.68 -2.90
N ASP A 38 20.99 1.99 -3.56
CA ASP A 38 21.07 2.02 -5.03
C ASP A 38 19.85 1.39 -5.68
N LEU A 39 19.36 0.26 -5.14
CA LEU A 39 18.19 -0.44 -5.66
C LEU A 39 16.91 0.40 -5.50
N VAL A 40 16.69 1.00 -4.34
CA VAL A 40 15.52 1.85 -4.09
C VAL A 40 15.61 3.12 -4.96
N LYS A 41 16.79 3.74 -5.05
CA LYS A 41 17.00 4.93 -5.87
C LYS A 41 16.73 4.65 -7.35
N GLU A 42 17.25 3.56 -7.87
CA GLU A 42 17.05 3.14 -9.26
C GLU A 42 15.58 2.82 -9.52
N ALA A 43 14.95 2.03 -8.64
CA ALA A 43 13.54 1.69 -8.75
C ALA A 43 12.63 2.93 -8.75
N LEU A 44 12.88 3.88 -7.85
CA LEU A 44 12.10 5.11 -7.77
C LEU A 44 12.32 6.01 -8.99
N ARG A 45 13.56 6.08 -9.51
CA ARG A 45 13.89 6.88 -10.70
C ARG A 45 13.26 6.30 -11.97
N ASN A 46 13.27 4.97 -12.10
CA ASN A 46 12.82 4.27 -13.30
C ASN A 46 11.31 3.93 -13.27
N ASN A 47 10.58 4.29 -12.21
CA ASN A 47 9.14 4.06 -12.11
C ASN A 47 8.32 4.99 -13.02
N THR A 48 8.42 4.76 -14.33
CA THR A 48 7.60 5.39 -15.34
C THR A 48 6.17 4.84 -15.25
N GLY A 49 5.19 5.74 -15.14
CA GLY A 49 3.78 5.36 -14.98
C GLY A 49 3.28 5.24 -13.53
N ARG A 50 4.10 5.62 -12.53
CA ARG A 50 3.69 5.68 -11.10
C ARG A 50 3.10 4.35 -10.60
N LYS A 51 3.74 3.23 -10.95
CA LYS A 51 3.31 1.91 -10.50
C LYS A 51 3.40 1.83 -8.97
N ASN A 52 2.41 1.22 -8.34
CA ASN A 52 2.38 1.03 -6.89
C ASN A 52 3.26 -0.12 -6.40
N ARG A 53 3.64 -1.04 -7.31
CA ARG A 53 4.45 -2.23 -7.06
C ARG A 53 5.62 -2.26 -8.05
N ILE A 54 6.83 -2.46 -7.56
CA ILE A 54 8.05 -2.56 -8.35
C ILE A 54 8.81 -3.81 -7.87
N GLU A 55 8.99 -4.77 -8.76
CA GLU A 55 9.76 -5.99 -8.47
C GLU A 55 11.24 -5.73 -8.75
N ILE A 56 12.11 -6.13 -7.84
CA ILE A 56 13.57 -5.97 -7.95
C ILE A 56 14.16 -7.37 -8.18
N GLU A 57 15.00 -7.49 -9.20
CA GLU A 57 15.63 -8.77 -9.61
C GLU A 57 16.41 -9.45 -8.48
N LYS A 58 16.91 -8.67 -7.51
CA LYS A 58 17.60 -9.18 -6.30
C LYS A 58 16.66 -9.81 -5.26
N GLY A 59 15.42 -10.14 -5.62
CA GLY A 59 14.55 -11.00 -4.83
C GLY A 59 13.66 -10.31 -3.79
N PHE A 60 13.41 -9.00 -3.94
CA PHE A 60 12.39 -8.31 -3.15
C PHE A 60 11.55 -7.36 -3.99
N THR A 61 10.42 -6.95 -3.43
CA THR A 61 9.43 -6.09 -4.05
C THR A 61 9.26 -4.82 -3.24
N ILE A 62 9.18 -3.69 -3.94
CA ILE A 62 8.89 -2.38 -3.38
C ILE A 62 7.42 -2.06 -3.61
N TYR A 63 6.71 -1.73 -2.54
CA TYR A 63 5.34 -1.22 -2.57
C TYR A 63 5.35 0.25 -2.14
N LEU A 64 4.91 1.16 -3.01
CA LEU A 64 5.03 2.60 -2.76
C LEU A 64 4.00 3.14 -1.77
N ASN A 65 2.80 2.56 -1.72
CA ASN A 65 1.68 3.10 -0.95
C ASN A 65 1.19 2.14 0.13
N THR A 66 0.92 0.89 -0.25
CA THR A 66 0.41 -0.15 0.65
C THR A 66 0.95 -1.51 0.21
N PRO A 67 1.44 -2.34 1.13
CA PRO A 67 1.77 -3.73 0.84
C PRO A 67 0.48 -4.56 0.67
N PRO A 68 0.55 -5.76 0.09
CA PRO A 68 -0.58 -6.69 -0.03
C PRO A 68 -1.18 -7.05 1.34
N ASN A 69 -2.45 -7.49 1.35
CA ASN A 69 -3.16 -7.92 2.56
C ASN A 69 -2.77 -9.34 3.00
N THR A 70 -1.48 -9.57 3.25
CA THR A 70 -0.94 -10.88 3.62
C THR A 70 -0.40 -10.88 5.05
N ASP A 71 -0.24 -12.08 5.63
CA ASP A 71 0.45 -12.28 6.91
C ASP A 71 1.97 -12.10 6.81
N GLU A 72 2.48 -11.87 5.60
CA GLU A 72 3.89 -11.66 5.35
C GLU A 72 4.40 -10.38 6.04
N SER A 73 5.68 -10.43 6.40
CA SER A 73 6.37 -9.32 7.03
C SER A 73 7.00 -8.41 5.99
N PHE A 74 6.73 -7.11 6.12
CA PHE A 74 7.27 -6.05 5.29
C PHE A 74 8.08 -5.08 6.15
N LEU A 75 9.16 -4.55 5.59
CA LEU A 75 9.93 -3.47 6.19
C LEU A 75 9.32 -2.13 5.79
N THR A 76 8.90 -1.31 6.77
CA THR A 76 8.59 0.09 6.51
C THR A 76 9.86 0.86 6.28
N TYR A 77 9.97 1.50 5.12
CA TYR A 77 11.16 2.23 4.74
C TYR A 77 10.79 3.65 4.32
N VAL A 78 11.50 4.65 4.83
CA VAL A 78 11.33 6.05 4.42
C VAL A 78 12.57 6.43 3.60
N PRO A 79 12.47 6.47 2.25
CA PRO A 79 13.61 6.84 1.42
C PRO A 79 14.06 8.25 1.75
N ASN A 80 15.35 8.41 2.02
CA ASN A 80 15.95 9.72 2.25
C ASN A 80 16.54 10.24 0.94
N HIS A 81 16.14 11.44 0.51
CA HIS A 81 16.52 12.03 -0.79
C HIS A 81 16.35 11.03 -1.96
N ASN A 82 15.14 10.46 -2.09
CA ASN A 82 14.81 9.44 -3.10
C ASN A 82 15.74 8.21 -3.09
N GLY A 83 16.14 7.77 -1.90
CA GLY A 83 16.99 6.59 -1.73
C GLY A 83 18.49 6.85 -1.88
N LYS A 84 18.91 8.09 -2.13
CA LYS A 84 20.33 8.46 -2.21
C LYS A 84 21.08 8.24 -0.88
N TYR A 85 20.37 8.39 0.23
CA TYR A 85 20.94 8.24 1.57
C TYR A 85 20.19 7.18 2.38
N PRO A 86 20.84 6.62 3.43
CA PRO A 86 20.16 5.77 4.39
C PRO A 86 18.96 6.47 5.01
N THR A 87 17.98 5.67 5.41
CA THR A 87 16.79 6.17 6.08
C THR A 87 17.17 6.82 7.41
N ALA A 88 16.68 8.04 7.65
CA ALA A 88 16.89 8.75 8.91
C ALA A 88 15.99 8.19 10.04
N VAL A 89 14.85 7.60 9.68
CA VAL A 89 13.89 7.02 10.60
C VAL A 89 14.16 5.54 10.75
N GLU A 90 14.15 5.02 11.97
CA GLU A 90 14.31 3.58 12.18
C GLU A 90 13.16 2.80 11.52
N PRO A 91 13.48 1.88 10.59
CA PRO A 91 12.48 1.11 9.89
C PRO A 91 11.91 0.02 10.80
N LYS A 92 10.61 -0.25 10.64
CA LYS A 92 9.87 -1.23 11.47
C LYS A 92 9.42 -2.39 10.60
N ILE A 93 9.44 -3.59 11.15
CA ILE A 93 8.85 -4.76 10.50
C ILE A 93 7.38 -4.84 10.90
N ILE A 94 6.50 -4.92 9.90
CA ILE A 94 5.05 -4.98 10.11
C ILE A 94 4.42 -5.98 9.14
N SER A 95 3.27 -6.54 9.52
CA SER A 95 2.50 -7.41 8.62
C SER A 95 1.64 -6.61 7.64
N GLY A 96 1.41 -7.15 6.45
CA GLY A 96 0.57 -6.53 5.43
C GLY A 96 -0.85 -6.21 5.94
N LYS A 97 -1.46 -7.17 6.65
CA LYS A 97 -2.77 -7.00 7.33
C LYS A 97 -2.82 -5.83 8.32
N ARG A 98 -1.72 -5.53 9.03
CA ARG A 98 -1.67 -4.40 9.96
C ARG A 98 -1.63 -3.05 9.27
N VAL A 99 -1.11 -2.98 8.05
CA VAL A 99 -1.04 -1.75 7.26
C VAL A 99 -2.37 -1.44 6.62
N GLN A 100 -2.99 -2.45 6.02
CA GLN A 100 -4.32 -2.33 5.42
C GLN A 100 -5.39 -2.34 6.50
N LYS A 101 -5.36 -1.35 7.40
CA LYS A 101 -6.53 -1.04 8.20
C LYS A 101 -7.59 -0.51 7.25
N TYR A 102 -8.77 -1.12 7.31
CA TYR A 102 -9.96 -0.59 6.67
C TYR A 102 -10.12 0.88 7.10
N ASP A 103 -9.96 1.80 6.14
CA ASP A 103 -10.30 3.20 6.34
C ASP A 103 -11.65 3.46 5.66
N PRO A 104 -12.73 3.62 6.45
CA PRO A 104 -14.05 3.83 5.91
C PRO A 104 -14.12 5.08 5.01
N LYS A 105 -13.27 6.09 5.26
CA LYS A 105 -13.28 7.38 4.51
C LYS A 105 -12.68 7.28 3.12
N SER A 106 -11.74 6.35 2.89
CA SER A 106 -11.18 6.10 1.55
C SER A 106 -12.05 5.16 0.69
N HIS A 107 -12.93 4.39 1.33
CA HIS A 107 -13.85 3.45 0.68
C HIS A 107 -15.26 4.02 0.52
N THR A 108 -15.60 5.10 1.23
CA THR A 108 -16.82 5.87 1.01
C THR A 108 -16.56 7.03 0.07
N ARG A 109 -16.91 6.86 -1.21
CA ARG A 109 -17.12 8.01 -2.11
C ARG A 109 -18.49 8.63 -1.82
N TYR A 110 -18.61 9.94 -1.96
CA TYR A 110 -19.90 10.62 -1.86
C TYR A 110 -20.90 9.97 -2.84
N GLY A 111 -22.00 9.41 -2.31
CA GLY A 111 -23.01 8.68 -3.08
C GLY A 111 -22.72 7.19 -3.34
N SER A 112 -21.70 6.59 -2.70
CA SER A 112 -21.50 5.13 -2.70
C SER A 112 -22.17 4.48 -1.50
N PHE A 113 -22.93 3.40 -1.74
CA PHE A 113 -23.60 2.65 -0.68
C PHE A 113 -22.67 1.58 -0.10
N TRP A 114 -22.81 1.34 1.20
CA TRP A 114 -21.91 0.53 2.05
C TRP A 114 -21.91 -1.00 1.77
N HIS A 115 -22.58 -1.47 0.73
CA HIS A 115 -22.80 -2.92 0.53
C HIS A 115 -21.83 -3.61 -0.41
N GLN A 116 -20.98 -2.89 -1.16
CA GLN A 116 -20.01 -3.52 -2.08
C GLN A 116 -18.97 -4.42 -1.36
N HIS A 117 -18.95 -4.42 -0.03
CA HIS A 117 -18.01 -5.18 0.79
C HIS A 117 -18.68 -6.10 1.84
N MET A 118 -20.00 -6.32 1.77
CA MET A 118 -20.70 -7.25 2.66
C MET A 118 -21.37 -8.37 1.85
N PHE A 119 -21.34 -9.60 2.36
CA PHE A 119 -22.14 -10.69 1.82
C PHE A 119 -23.61 -10.41 2.15
N LEU A 120 -24.34 -9.87 1.18
CA LEU A 120 -25.77 -9.62 1.32
C LEU A 120 -26.57 -10.87 0.95
N THR A 121 -27.76 -10.97 1.53
CA THR A 121 -28.77 -11.90 1.04
C THR A 121 -29.43 -11.34 -0.23
N VAL A 122 -29.97 -12.21 -1.08
CA VAL A 122 -30.59 -11.83 -2.36
C VAL A 122 -31.70 -10.78 -2.17
N GLU A 123 -32.48 -10.89 -1.09
CA GLU A 123 -33.54 -9.93 -0.76
C GLU A 123 -32.98 -8.52 -0.45
N GLN A 124 -31.84 -8.46 0.25
CA GLN A 124 -31.18 -7.20 0.59
C GLN A 124 -30.50 -6.56 -0.63
N GLU A 125 -30.01 -7.36 -1.58
CA GLU A 125 -29.45 -6.84 -2.84
C GLU A 125 -30.53 -6.14 -3.67
N VAL A 126 -31.71 -6.75 -3.81
CA VAL A 126 -32.85 -6.18 -4.55
C VAL A 126 -33.33 -4.87 -3.91
N GLU A 127 -33.49 -4.83 -2.59
CA GLU A 127 -33.93 -3.62 -1.88
C GLU A 127 -32.97 -2.44 -2.08
N ILE A 128 -31.66 -2.73 -2.18
CA ILE A 128 -30.66 -1.70 -2.41
C ILE A 128 -30.66 -1.24 -3.87
N GLU A 129 -30.83 -2.14 -4.84
CA GLU A 129 -30.96 -1.76 -6.25
C GLU A 129 -32.14 -0.82 -6.47
N ASP A 130 -33.28 -1.09 -5.83
CA ASP A 130 -34.47 -0.24 -5.91
C ASP A 130 -34.20 1.17 -5.36
N LYS A 131 -33.56 1.27 -4.18
CA LYS A 131 -33.17 2.57 -3.58
C LYS A 131 -32.12 3.31 -4.42
N MET A 132 -31.22 2.59 -5.08
CA MET A 132 -30.24 3.18 -5.99
C MET A 132 -30.91 3.76 -7.24
N LEU A 133 -31.92 3.07 -7.77
CA LEU A 133 -32.69 3.50 -8.93
C LEU A 133 -33.50 4.76 -8.60
N GLU A 134 -34.20 4.76 -7.46
CA GLU A 134 -34.96 5.92 -6.97
C GLU A 134 -34.06 7.15 -6.76
N GLN A 135 -32.89 6.97 -6.14
CA GLN A 135 -31.93 8.07 -5.96
C GLN A 135 -31.40 8.60 -7.31
N ARG A 136 -31.19 7.72 -8.30
CA ARG A 136 -30.74 8.10 -9.65
C ARG A 136 -31.81 8.90 -10.38
N GLU A 137 -33.08 8.53 -10.26
CA GLU A 137 -34.20 9.25 -10.85
C GLU A 137 -34.39 10.63 -10.20
N ASN A 138 -34.34 10.69 -8.86
CA ASN A 138 -34.37 11.94 -8.11
C ASN A 138 -33.24 12.91 -8.49
N ARG A 139 -32.04 12.40 -8.81
CA ARG A 139 -30.90 13.22 -9.29
C ARG A 139 -31.04 13.69 -10.74
N ARG A 140 -31.84 13.00 -11.56
CA ARG A 140 -32.07 13.34 -12.98
C ARG A 140 -33.18 14.36 -13.18
N HIS A 141 -33.98 14.62 -12.15
CA HIS A 141 -34.98 15.68 -12.19
C HIS A 141 -34.31 17.07 -12.16
N SER A 142 -34.41 17.82 -13.26
CA SER A 142 -34.08 19.26 -13.31
C SER A 142 -35.38 20.07 -13.20
N GLY A 143 -35.78 20.39 -11.97
CA GLY A 143 -36.99 21.14 -11.60
C GLY A 143 -37.29 20.91 -10.12
N ASN A 144 -37.93 21.87 -9.43
CA ASN A 144 -38.26 21.79 -8.00
C ASN A 144 -38.83 20.40 -7.65
N SER A 145 -38.14 19.69 -6.75
CA SER A 145 -38.45 18.34 -6.27
C SER A 145 -39.95 18.14 -5.99
N PRO A 146 -40.55 16.99 -6.37
CA PRO A 146 -41.97 16.70 -6.13
C PRO A 146 -42.25 16.09 -4.75
N ASN A 147 -41.23 15.81 -3.92
CA ASN A 147 -41.46 15.31 -2.57
C ASN A 147 -41.93 16.46 -1.68
N ALA A 148 -43.23 16.48 -1.40
CA ALA A 148 -43.83 17.34 -0.40
C ALA A 148 -43.23 17.05 0.97
N THR A 149 -42.99 18.12 1.74
CA THR A 149 -42.64 18.11 3.16
C THR A 149 -43.59 17.25 3.99
#